data_AF-A0A7K0KF97-F1
#
_entry.id   AF-A0A7K0KF97-F1
#
_cell.length_a   1.000
_cell.length_b   1.000
_cell.length_c   1.000
_cell.angle_alpha   90.00
_cell.angle_beta   90.00
_cell.angle_gamma   90.00
#
_symmetry.space_group_name_H-M   'P 1'
#
loop_
_entity.id
_entity.type
_entity.pdbx_description
1 polymer ?
#
loop_
_entity_poly.entity_id
_entity_poly.type
_entity_poly.pdbx_seq_one_letter_code
_entity_poly.pdbx_strand_id
1 'polypeptide(L)'
;MRGWLLTFVLWTTVLWVNARQFNTHWVAAPDTDSLAHVWFRTTLLSSARHHEAHLTIATTGLVKVYVNEAKVGTALFYPSRPQGDTTTIALTLDVTPYLRPDSNVVAVLYSPGFPHATRRQVSAVFYGIDSKGQRFAYFSDNSWICRHAASGLTADGHEWVDGRWADTPWTASDFDAALWRHAVETTDDENATAPFAQQQTAPCKTYTACLPAEKIVRSRGYNYFDANGNEVSYDYGRGFRGLVRLNLREARWGEQIETAGLRYTCNGQMDEQASPVFAIGYQRRVTVTGDRYFRRDQITEAEAVDVAPIFIDNTFQ
;
A
#
# COMPACT_ATOMS: atom_id res chain seq x y z
N MET A 1 55.25 9.13 25.97
CA MET A 1 53.82 8.87 26.24
C MET A 1 52.98 9.60 25.20
N ARG A 2 52.81 8.99 24.02
CA ARG A 2 52.12 9.58 22.86
C ARG A 2 51.75 8.39 21.98
N GLY A 3 50.58 7.80 22.20
CA GLY A 3 50.22 6.58 21.47
C GLY A 3 48.84 5.99 21.74
N TRP A 4 48.00 6.61 22.57
CA TRP A 4 46.74 6.00 23.03
C TRP A 4 45.54 6.96 22.97
N LEU A 5 45.49 7.85 21.97
CA LEU A 5 44.38 8.81 21.81
C LEU A 5 43.79 8.86 20.40
N LEU A 6 44.27 8.04 19.45
CA LEU A 6 43.78 8.02 18.06
C LEU A 6 42.84 6.85 17.74
N THR A 7 42.61 5.92 18.68
CA THR A 7 41.71 4.78 18.50
C THR A 7 40.31 4.98 19.06
N PHE A 8 40.03 6.07 19.79
CA PHE A 8 38.71 6.34 20.37
C PHE A 8 37.82 7.32 19.57
N VAL A 9 38.36 7.93 18.49
CA VAL A 9 37.60 8.87 17.63
C VAL A 9 37.08 8.20 16.35
N LEU A 10 37.45 6.94 16.09
CA LEU A 10 36.97 6.17 14.93
C LEU A 10 35.83 5.19 15.25
N TRP A 11 35.26 5.25 16.47
CA TRP A 11 34.19 4.36 16.92
C TRP A 11 32.85 5.06 17.19
N THR A 12 32.79 6.38 17.03
CA THR A 12 31.54 7.17 17.19
C THR A 12 31.02 7.78 15.89
N THR A 13 31.73 7.62 14.77
CA THR A 13 31.30 8.12 13.44
C THR A 13 30.44 7.13 12.64
N VAL A 14 30.26 5.89 13.11
CA VAL A 14 29.42 4.87 12.43
C VAL A 14 27.96 4.90 12.89
N LEU A 15 27.65 5.57 14.01
CA LEU A 15 26.28 5.69 14.53
C LEU A 15 25.52 6.94 14.05
N TRP A 16 26.13 7.79 13.22
CA TRP A 16 25.50 8.97 12.61
C TRP A 16 25.17 8.82 11.12
N VAL A 17 25.42 7.64 10.52
CA VAL A 17 25.14 7.39 9.09
C VAL A 17 23.72 6.82 8.86
N ASN A 18 23.08 6.26 9.90
CA ASN A 18 21.82 5.53 9.71
C ASN A 18 20.58 6.40 9.51
N ALA A 19 20.62 7.72 9.72
CA ALA A 19 19.48 8.60 9.40
C ALA A 19 19.54 9.17 7.97
N ARG A 20 20.66 9.01 7.25
CA ARG A 20 20.88 9.62 5.92
C ARG A 20 20.53 8.71 4.74
N GLN A 21 20.48 7.39 4.92
CA GLN A 21 20.27 6.44 3.81
C GLN A 21 18.80 6.21 3.43
N PHE A 22 17.85 6.42 4.36
CA PHE A 22 16.43 6.14 4.12
C PHE A 22 15.77 7.04 3.06
N ASN A 23 16.38 8.20 2.76
CA ASN A 23 15.83 9.18 1.83
C ASN A 23 16.50 9.16 0.44
N THR A 24 17.26 8.12 0.07
CA THR A 24 18.14 8.18 -1.11
C THR A 24 17.85 7.16 -2.21
N HIS A 25 16.92 6.22 -1.99
CA HIS A 25 16.68 5.07 -2.88
C HIS A 25 15.21 4.99 -3.34
N TRP A 26 14.65 6.14 -3.73
CA TRP A 26 13.28 6.22 -4.18
C TRP A 26 13.10 5.58 -5.56
N VAL A 27 12.06 4.78 -5.69
CA VAL A 27 11.60 4.21 -6.96
C VAL A 27 10.17 4.66 -7.25
N ALA A 28 9.88 4.89 -8.52
CA ALA A 28 8.58 5.35 -9.00
C ALA A 28 8.15 4.62 -10.27
N ALA A 29 6.84 4.61 -10.53
CA ALA A 29 6.36 4.30 -11.86
C ALA A 29 6.85 5.36 -12.87
N PRO A 30 7.18 4.99 -14.12
CA PRO A 30 7.58 5.97 -15.14
C PRO A 30 6.57 7.10 -15.36
N ASP A 31 5.27 6.82 -15.21
CA ASP A 31 4.17 7.75 -15.49
C ASP A 31 3.70 8.45 -14.19
N THR A 32 4.54 9.35 -13.66
CA THR A 32 4.44 9.84 -12.27
C THR A 32 3.28 10.79 -11.96
N ASP A 33 2.56 11.26 -12.97
CA ASP A 33 1.36 12.12 -12.85
C ASP A 33 0.06 11.31 -12.78
N SER A 34 0.15 9.97 -12.83
CA SER A 34 -1.02 9.09 -12.75
C SER A 34 -1.60 9.02 -11.34
N LEU A 35 -2.93 9.04 -11.28
CA LEU A 35 -3.71 8.71 -10.08
C LEU A 35 -3.95 7.19 -9.92
N ALA A 36 -3.40 6.37 -10.81
CA ALA A 36 -3.48 4.91 -10.68
C ALA A 36 -2.75 4.43 -9.43
N HIS A 37 -3.27 3.36 -8.81
CA HIS A 37 -2.45 2.61 -7.89
C HIS A 37 -1.36 1.85 -8.67
N VAL A 38 -0.26 1.56 -7.99
CA VAL A 38 0.89 0.92 -8.62
C VAL A 38 1.30 -0.30 -7.82
N TRP A 39 1.47 -1.42 -8.51
CA TRP A 39 2.17 -2.57 -7.99
C TRP A 39 3.66 -2.39 -8.20
N PHE A 40 4.43 -2.49 -7.13
CA PHE A 40 5.88 -2.57 -7.12
C PHE A 40 6.30 -3.93 -6.62
N ARG A 41 7.36 -4.51 -7.20
CA ARG A 41 7.95 -5.74 -6.67
C ARG A 41 9.42 -5.89 -7.03
N THR A 42 10.09 -6.72 -6.25
CA THR A 42 11.39 -7.30 -6.56
C THR A 42 11.46 -8.73 -6.05
N THR A 43 12.39 -9.51 -6.58
CA THR A 43 12.67 -10.87 -6.10
C THR A 43 14.07 -10.89 -5.53
N LEU A 44 14.15 -11.10 -4.21
CA LEU A 44 15.41 -11.21 -3.49
C LEU A 44 15.87 -12.66 -3.52
N LEU A 45 17.00 -12.89 -4.18
CA LEU A 45 17.66 -14.19 -4.17
C LEU A 45 18.54 -14.27 -2.93
N SER A 46 18.30 -15.26 -2.07
CA SER A 46 19.15 -15.51 -0.93
C SER A 46 19.58 -16.97 -0.93
N SER A 47 20.89 -17.20 -0.85
CA SER A 47 21.44 -18.56 -0.68
C SER A 47 21.40 -19.03 0.78
N ALA A 48 20.98 -18.17 1.71
CA ALA A 48 20.98 -18.44 3.14
C ALA A 48 19.59 -18.21 3.73
N ARG A 49 19.15 -19.13 4.59
CA ARG A 49 17.96 -18.93 5.42
C ARG A 49 18.15 -17.71 6.30
N HIS A 50 17.15 -16.83 6.38
CA HIS A 50 17.19 -15.66 7.26
C HIS A 50 16.71 -16.03 8.68
N HIS A 51 17.38 -15.51 9.70
CA HIS A 51 16.98 -15.66 11.11
C HIS A 51 16.11 -14.49 11.57
N GLU A 52 16.44 -13.29 11.09
CA GLU A 52 15.75 -12.05 11.39
C GLU A 52 15.72 -11.20 10.12
N ALA A 53 14.57 -10.61 9.81
CA ALA A 53 14.44 -9.69 8.69
C ALA A 53 13.37 -8.62 8.93
N HIS A 54 13.73 -7.40 8.56
CA HIS A 54 12.91 -6.22 8.64
C HIS A 54 12.81 -5.57 7.28
N LEU A 55 11.66 -4.98 7.01
CA LEU A 55 11.40 -4.19 5.82
C LEU A 55 11.01 -2.78 6.23
N THR A 56 11.90 -1.82 6.02
CA THR A 56 11.56 -0.40 6.15
C THR A 56 11.04 0.13 4.82
N ILE A 57 9.82 0.67 4.80
CA ILE A 57 9.24 1.33 3.64
C ILE A 57 8.98 2.80 3.97
N ALA A 58 9.56 3.69 3.18
CA ALA A 58 9.25 5.10 3.14
C ALA A 58 8.31 5.41 1.97
N THR A 59 7.26 6.19 2.24
CA THR A 59 6.27 6.58 1.24
C THR A 59 5.66 7.95 1.54
N THR A 60 5.25 8.65 0.49
CA THR A 60 4.44 9.87 0.54
C THR A 60 2.94 9.59 0.40
N GLY A 61 2.57 8.35 0.05
CA GLY A 61 1.19 7.93 -0.15
C GLY A 61 0.74 6.88 0.86
N LEU A 62 -0.13 5.99 0.41
CA LEU A 62 -0.59 4.81 1.16
C LEU A 62 -0.01 3.55 0.54
N VAL A 63 0.23 2.54 1.36
CA VAL A 63 0.83 1.27 0.96
C VAL A 63 0.15 0.07 1.63
N LYS A 64 0.10 -1.03 0.89
CA LYS A 64 -0.06 -2.39 1.44
C LYS A 64 1.17 -3.19 1.05
N VAL A 65 1.72 -3.95 2.00
CA VAL A 65 3.00 -4.64 1.86
C VAL A 65 2.77 -6.14 1.87
N TYR A 66 3.45 -6.84 0.98
CA TYR A 66 3.34 -8.27 0.80
C TYR A 66 4.73 -8.90 0.70
N VAL A 67 4.89 -10.06 1.32
CA VAL A 67 6.07 -10.91 1.20
C VAL A 67 5.59 -12.32 0.87
N ASN A 68 6.05 -12.88 -0.24
CA ASN A 68 5.68 -14.22 -0.70
C ASN A 68 4.17 -14.46 -0.68
N GLU A 69 3.42 -13.59 -1.36
CA GLU A 69 1.94 -13.62 -1.48
C GLU A 69 1.17 -13.30 -0.19
N ALA A 70 1.82 -13.33 0.98
CA ALA A 70 1.20 -13.01 2.25
C ALA A 70 1.25 -11.50 2.53
N LYS A 71 0.12 -10.93 2.93
CA LYS A 71 0.06 -9.55 3.41
C LYS A 71 0.79 -9.43 4.74
N VAL A 72 1.71 -8.47 4.83
CA VAL A 72 2.47 -8.20 6.05
C VAL A 72 1.62 -7.40 7.03
N GLY A 73 1.40 -7.96 8.22
CA GLY A 73 0.63 -7.34 9.29
C GLY A 73 -0.88 -7.40 9.10
N THR A 74 -1.63 -6.79 10.03
CA THR A 74 -3.11 -6.87 10.11
C THR A 74 -3.83 -5.56 9.77
N ALA A 75 -3.09 -4.50 9.43
CA ALA A 75 -3.71 -3.25 9.01
C ALA A 75 -4.47 -3.42 7.69
N LEU A 76 -5.47 -2.58 7.44
CA LEU A 76 -6.07 -2.40 6.13
C LEU A 76 -5.02 -1.83 5.16
N PHE A 77 -4.34 -0.77 5.54
CA PHE A 77 -3.17 -0.18 4.87
C PHE A 77 -2.37 0.71 5.82
N TYR A 78 -1.19 1.12 5.37
CA TYR A 78 -0.29 2.02 6.07
C TYR A 78 0.12 3.23 5.23
N PRO A 79 0.65 4.30 5.83
CA PRO A 79 0.37 4.69 7.19
C PRO A 79 -1.05 5.25 7.29
N SER A 80 -1.62 5.28 8.50
CA SER A 80 -2.74 6.17 8.79
C SER A 80 -2.26 7.62 8.71
N ARG A 81 -2.87 8.42 7.83
CA ARG A 81 -2.56 9.85 7.65
C ARG A 81 -3.80 10.64 7.24
N PRO A 82 -3.85 11.96 7.51
CA PRO A 82 -4.90 12.83 6.97
C PRO A 82 -4.92 12.84 5.44
N GLN A 83 -6.09 13.07 4.85
CA GLN A 83 -6.21 13.26 3.41
C GLN A 83 -5.38 14.48 2.96
N GLY A 84 -4.65 14.33 1.86
CA GLY A 84 -3.77 15.38 1.33
C GLY A 84 -2.40 15.49 2.01
N ASP A 85 -2.15 14.77 3.11
CA ASP A 85 -0.83 14.74 3.74
C ASP A 85 0.15 13.89 2.93
N THR A 86 1.06 14.53 2.20
CA THR A 86 2.12 13.89 1.41
C THR A 86 3.47 13.85 2.13
N THR A 87 3.50 14.12 3.44
CA THR A 87 4.76 14.04 4.21
C THR A 87 5.34 12.63 4.12
N THR A 88 6.67 12.54 3.99
CA THR A 88 7.35 11.25 3.94
C THR A 88 7.21 10.56 5.29
N ILE A 89 6.68 9.34 5.28
CA ILE A 89 6.60 8.48 6.46
C ILE A 89 7.34 7.18 6.15
N ALA A 90 8.28 6.81 7.03
CA ALA A 90 8.99 5.54 7.02
C ALA A 90 8.44 4.61 8.11
N LEU A 91 8.15 3.37 7.73
CA LEU A 91 7.58 2.33 8.59
C LEU A 91 8.49 1.11 8.52
N THR A 92 8.86 0.54 9.66
CA THR A 92 9.61 -0.72 9.70
C THR A 92 8.68 -1.85 10.10
N LEU A 93 8.59 -2.88 9.27
CA LEU A 93 7.77 -4.07 9.48
C LEU A 93 8.67 -5.26 9.75
N ASP A 94 8.33 -6.08 10.74
CA ASP A 94 8.95 -7.41 10.87
C ASP A 94 8.40 -8.31 9.76
N VAL A 95 9.30 -8.81 8.91
CA VAL A 95 8.97 -9.68 7.78
C VAL A 95 9.53 -11.09 7.93
N THR A 96 10.22 -11.37 9.03
CA THR A 96 10.81 -12.67 9.37
C THR A 96 9.84 -13.84 9.17
N PRO A 97 8.58 -13.82 9.65
CA PRO A 97 7.70 -14.98 9.56
C PRO A 97 7.18 -15.26 8.14
N TYR A 98 7.38 -14.34 7.19
CA TYR A 98 6.89 -14.46 5.82
C TYR A 98 7.97 -15.01 4.86
N LEU A 99 9.20 -15.23 5.34
CA LEU A 99 10.32 -15.60 4.49
C LEU A 99 10.37 -17.09 4.14
N ARG A 100 10.80 -17.36 2.91
CA ARG A 100 11.17 -18.68 2.39
C ARG A 100 12.70 -18.83 2.33
N PRO A 101 13.25 -20.05 2.40
CA PRO A 101 14.70 -20.27 2.43
C PRO A 101 15.46 -20.00 1.12
N ASP A 102 14.75 -19.91 -0.01
CA ASP A 102 15.32 -19.91 -1.36
C ASP A 102 15.26 -18.53 -2.04
N SER A 103 14.06 -17.99 -2.22
CA SER A 103 13.80 -16.72 -2.87
C SER A 103 12.60 -16.05 -2.22
N ASN A 104 12.66 -14.74 -2.11
CA ASN A 104 11.64 -13.96 -1.43
C ASN A 104 11.15 -12.85 -2.35
N VAL A 105 9.86 -12.87 -2.67
CA VAL A 105 9.21 -11.77 -3.38
C VAL A 105 8.79 -10.73 -2.35
N VAL A 106 9.29 -9.51 -2.52
CA VAL A 106 8.82 -8.34 -1.78
C VAL A 106 7.98 -7.49 -2.72
N ALA A 107 6.75 -7.19 -2.33
CA ALA A 107 5.81 -6.46 -3.16
C ALA A 107 5.07 -5.38 -2.36
N VAL A 108 4.79 -4.26 -3.01
CA VAL A 108 4.12 -3.10 -2.44
C VAL A 108 3.02 -2.64 -3.39
N LEU A 109 1.79 -2.57 -2.91
CA LEU A 109 0.71 -1.87 -3.59
C LEU A 109 0.67 -0.43 -3.06
N TYR A 110 0.93 0.54 -3.92
CA TYR A 110 0.99 1.96 -3.60
C TYR A 110 -0.25 2.70 -4.12
N SER A 111 -0.78 3.62 -3.32
CA SER A 111 -1.73 4.65 -3.74
C SER A 111 -1.12 6.04 -3.58
N PRO A 112 -1.24 6.92 -4.60
CA PRO A 112 -0.85 8.31 -4.46
C PRO A 112 -1.74 9.05 -3.45
N GLY A 113 -1.23 10.14 -2.89
CA GLY A 113 -1.99 11.02 -2.01
C GLY A 113 -2.80 12.02 -2.83
N PHE A 114 -4.13 11.90 -2.88
CA PHE A 114 -4.97 12.87 -3.56
C PHE A 114 -4.84 14.29 -2.95
N PRO A 115 -4.80 15.38 -3.75
CA PRO A 115 -4.89 15.43 -5.23
C PRO A 115 -3.54 15.39 -5.96
N HIS A 116 -2.44 15.07 -5.27
CA HIS A 116 -1.08 15.23 -5.79
C HIS A 116 -0.41 13.89 -6.07
N ALA A 117 -0.15 13.59 -7.35
CA ALA A 117 0.79 12.54 -7.71
C ALA A 117 2.24 13.03 -7.50
N THR A 118 3.13 12.13 -7.09
CA THR A 118 4.53 12.46 -6.78
C THR A 118 5.46 11.36 -7.25
N ARG A 119 6.70 11.76 -7.56
CA ARG A 119 7.79 10.86 -7.91
C ARG A 119 8.35 10.10 -6.71
N ARG A 120 8.16 10.59 -5.48
CA ARG A 120 8.60 9.90 -4.26
C ARG A 120 7.56 8.87 -3.81
N GLN A 121 7.41 7.78 -4.55
CA GLN A 121 6.35 6.79 -4.31
C GLN A 121 6.74 5.78 -3.23
N VAL A 122 7.81 5.01 -3.46
CA VAL A 122 8.29 3.98 -2.53
C VAL A 122 9.82 4.06 -2.43
N SER A 123 10.35 3.99 -1.21
CA SER A 123 11.75 3.66 -0.93
C SER A 123 11.74 2.52 0.08
N ALA A 124 12.47 1.45 -0.18
CA ALA A 124 12.44 0.23 0.62
C ALA A 124 13.85 -0.23 1.00
N VAL A 125 14.00 -0.71 2.23
CA VAL A 125 15.22 -1.36 2.71
C VAL A 125 14.84 -2.68 3.38
N PHE A 126 15.28 -3.79 2.80
CA PHE A 126 15.14 -5.13 3.36
C PHE A 126 16.45 -5.54 4.01
N TYR A 127 16.47 -5.68 5.33
CA TYR A 127 17.70 -5.92 6.09
C TYR A 127 17.48 -6.89 7.24
N GLY A 128 18.56 -7.45 7.77
CA GLY A 128 18.45 -8.41 8.86
C GLY A 128 19.72 -9.21 9.09
N ILE A 129 19.54 -10.40 9.66
CA ILE A 129 20.60 -11.34 10.00
C ILE A 129 20.29 -12.69 9.35
N ASP A 130 21.25 -13.24 8.62
CA ASP A 130 21.13 -14.57 8.04
C ASP A 130 21.42 -15.69 9.07
N SER A 131 21.20 -16.94 8.66
CA SER A 131 21.44 -18.13 9.49
C SER A 131 22.90 -18.33 9.90
N LYS A 132 23.86 -17.65 9.27
CA LYS A 132 25.28 -17.66 9.63
C LYS A 132 25.64 -16.50 10.57
N GLY A 133 24.68 -15.67 10.96
CA GLY A 133 24.89 -14.48 11.79
C GLY A 133 25.40 -13.28 11.00
N GLN A 134 25.42 -13.33 9.67
CA GLN A 134 25.87 -12.24 8.83
C GLN A 134 24.73 -11.25 8.57
N ARG A 135 25.05 -9.96 8.72
CA ARG A 135 24.11 -8.88 8.42
C ARG A 135 24.00 -8.67 6.92
N PHE A 136 22.80 -8.41 6.45
CA PHE A 136 22.52 -8.05 5.05
C PHE A 136 21.61 -6.82 4.99
N ALA A 137 21.66 -6.11 3.87
CA ALA A 137 20.73 -5.04 3.53
C ALA A 137 20.61 -4.94 2.00
N TYR A 138 19.38 -4.88 1.50
CA TYR A 138 19.03 -4.69 0.10
C TYR A 138 18.13 -3.45 -0.01
N PHE A 139 18.49 -2.53 -0.90
CA PHE A 139 17.80 -1.27 -1.09
C PHE A 139 16.95 -1.32 -2.36
N SER A 140 15.89 -0.52 -2.43
CA SER A 140 15.17 -0.33 -3.68
C SER A 140 16.02 0.42 -4.71
N ASP A 141 15.97 -0.06 -5.94
CA ASP A 141 16.75 0.43 -7.08
C ASP A 141 16.02 0.05 -8.38
N ASN A 142 16.68 0.26 -9.52
CA ASN A 142 16.15 -0.10 -10.84
C ASN A 142 15.90 -1.62 -11.07
N SER A 143 16.29 -2.50 -10.14
CA SER A 143 15.91 -3.92 -10.20
C SER A 143 14.43 -4.13 -9.89
N TRP A 144 13.80 -3.16 -9.24
CA TRP A 144 12.36 -3.18 -8.99
C TRP A 144 11.60 -3.00 -10.29
N ILE A 145 10.53 -3.78 -10.43
CA ILE A 145 9.59 -3.66 -11.53
C ILE A 145 8.25 -3.15 -10.99
N CYS A 146 7.53 -2.44 -11.84
CA CYS A 146 6.24 -1.87 -11.53
C CYS A 146 5.23 -2.07 -12.66
N ARG A 147 3.95 -2.04 -12.28
CA ARG A 147 2.81 -2.08 -13.20
C ARG A 147 1.65 -1.32 -12.56
N HIS A 148 0.85 -0.62 -13.37
CA HIS A 148 -0.39 -0.04 -12.86
C HIS A 148 -1.30 -1.17 -12.37
N ALA A 149 -1.80 -1.00 -11.16
CA ALA A 149 -2.80 -1.90 -10.63
C ALA A 149 -4.12 -1.71 -11.37
N ALA A 150 -4.99 -2.70 -11.27
CA ALA A 150 -6.38 -2.59 -11.71
C ALA A 150 -7.24 -1.77 -10.74
N SER A 151 -6.69 -0.68 -10.21
CA SER A 151 -7.37 0.26 -9.33
C SER A 151 -6.64 1.59 -9.30
N GLY A 152 -7.31 2.64 -8.82
CA GLY A 152 -6.72 3.96 -8.69
C GLY A 152 -7.72 4.99 -8.19
N LEU A 153 -7.29 6.24 -8.17
CA LEU A 153 -8.14 7.37 -7.83
C LEU A 153 -8.69 8.03 -9.09
N THR A 154 -9.89 8.56 -8.98
CA THR A 154 -10.54 9.38 -9.99
C THR A 154 -10.23 10.87 -9.76
N ALA A 155 -10.47 11.72 -10.75
CA ALA A 155 -10.18 13.15 -10.65
C ALA A 155 -10.99 13.89 -9.56
N ASP A 156 -12.14 13.35 -9.20
CA ASP A 156 -13.02 13.78 -8.10
C ASP A 156 -12.65 13.18 -6.74
N GLY A 157 -11.57 12.40 -6.65
CA GLY A 157 -11.06 11.83 -5.39
C GLY A 157 -11.77 10.56 -4.91
N HIS A 158 -12.63 9.98 -5.75
CA HIS A 158 -13.19 8.64 -5.56
C HIS A 158 -12.18 7.56 -5.99
N GLU A 159 -12.48 6.31 -5.68
CA GLU A 159 -11.64 5.18 -6.07
C GLU A 159 -12.33 4.39 -7.17
N TRP A 160 -11.57 3.93 -8.15
CA TRP A 160 -12.01 2.96 -9.13
C TRP A 160 -11.26 1.64 -8.93
N VAL A 161 -11.95 0.54 -9.16
CA VAL A 161 -11.39 -0.82 -9.07
C VAL A 161 -11.95 -1.66 -10.21
N ASP A 162 -11.07 -2.33 -10.95
CA ASP A 162 -11.43 -3.24 -12.01
C ASP A 162 -11.26 -4.69 -11.54
N GLY A 163 -12.36 -5.29 -11.09
CA GLY A 163 -12.42 -6.64 -10.54
C GLY A 163 -12.01 -7.73 -11.54
N ARG A 164 -12.05 -7.44 -12.86
CA ARG A 164 -11.67 -8.40 -13.91
C ARG A 164 -10.21 -8.83 -13.83
N TRP A 165 -9.39 -8.08 -13.10
CA TRP A 165 -7.97 -8.34 -12.89
C TRP A 165 -7.65 -8.69 -11.42
N ALA A 166 -8.65 -9.00 -10.60
CA ALA A 166 -8.47 -9.33 -9.18
C ALA A 166 -7.50 -10.52 -8.97
N ASP A 167 -7.53 -11.50 -9.87
CA ASP A 167 -6.71 -12.72 -9.81
C ASP A 167 -5.30 -12.55 -10.41
N THR A 168 -4.87 -11.32 -10.69
CA THR A 168 -3.50 -11.09 -11.19
C THR A 168 -2.48 -11.54 -10.14
N PRO A 169 -1.57 -12.50 -10.43
CA PRO A 169 -0.63 -13.06 -9.45
C PRO A 169 0.58 -12.15 -9.21
N TRP A 170 0.34 -10.87 -8.90
CA TRP A 170 1.38 -9.83 -8.87
C TRP A 170 2.35 -9.94 -7.68
N THR A 171 1.96 -10.65 -6.62
CA THR A 171 2.78 -10.92 -5.42
C THR A 171 3.45 -12.30 -5.43
N ALA A 172 3.13 -13.15 -6.41
CA ALA A 172 3.65 -14.49 -6.54
C ALA A 172 5.03 -14.52 -7.18
N SER A 173 5.78 -15.59 -6.90
CA SER A 173 7.05 -15.87 -7.57
C SER A 173 6.86 -16.12 -9.07
N ASP A 174 5.80 -16.84 -9.43
CA ASP A 174 5.39 -17.07 -10.81
C ASP A 174 4.38 -16.01 -11.24
N PHE A 175 4.68 -15.27 -12.30
CA PHE A 175 3.88 -14.15 -12.78
C PHE A 175 4.17 -13.84 -14.24
N ASP A 176 3.20 -13.22 -14.92
CA ASP A 176 3.40 -12.70 -16.26
C ASP A 176 4.17 -11.36 -16.22
N ALA A 177 5.43 -11.41 -16.64
CA ALA A 177 6.33 -10.27 -16.69
C ALA A 177 6.09 -9.31 -17.89
N ALA A 178 5.33 -9.72 -18.91
CA ALA A 178 5.26 -8.98 -20.19
C ALA A 178 4.69 -7.56 -20.06
N LEU A 179 3.84 -7.31 -19.06
CA LEU A 179 3.19 -6.01 -18.82
C LEU A 179 3.89 -5.19 -17.72
N TRP A 180 5.03 -5.67 -17.20
CA TRP A 180 5.80 -4.98 -16.18
C TRP A 180 6.89 -4.13 -16.80
N ARG A 181 7.19 -3.01 -16.15
CA ARG A 181 8.25 -2.08 -16.55
C ARG A 181 9.21 -1.90 -15.39
N HIS A 182 10.46 -1.59 -15.66
CA HIS A 182 11.39 -1.19 -14.61
C HIS A 182 10.88 0.07 -13.91
N ALA A 183 10.99 0.09 -12.58
CA ALA A 183 10.77 1.30 -11.81
C ALA A 183 11.92 2.28 -12.08
N VAL A 184 11.61 3.58 -12.02
CA VAL A 184 12.59 4.64 -12.23
C VAL A 184 13.11 5.09 -10.88
N GLU A 185 14.44 5.11 -10.73
CA GLU A 185 15.08 5.71 -9.57
C GLU A 185 14.92 7.23 -9.62
N THR A 186 14.47 7.83 -8.53
CA THR A 186 14.26 9.29 -8.46
C THR A 186 15.25 9.89 -7.47
N THR A 187 16.14 10.76 -7.95
CA THR A 187 17.01 11.56 -7.09
C THR A 187 16.29 12.81 -6.63
N ASP A 188 16.74 13.39 -5.51
CA ASP A 188 16.16 14.61 -4.94
C ASP A 188 16.24 15.85 -5.88
N ASP A 189 17.00 15.76 -6.98
CA ASP A 189 17.43 16.88 -7.82
C ASP A 189 16.55 17.15 -9.06
N GLU A 190 15.62 16.27 -9.44
CA GLU A 190 14.86 16.44 -10.70
C GLU A 190 13.79 17.56 -10.66
N ASN A 191 13.48 18.12 -9.49
CA ASN A 191 12.59 19.29 -9.36
C ASN A 191 13.33 20.61 -9.07
N ALA A 192 14.66 20.62 -9.09
CA ALA A 192 15.46 21.80 -8.75
C ALA A 192 15.80 22.66 -10.00
N THR A 193 14.82 23.29 -10.62
CA THR A 193 15.06 24.41 -11.56
C THR A 193 15.23 25.76 -10.86
N ALA A 194 15.28 25.81 -9.53
CA ALA A 194 15.54 27.02 -8.77
C ALA A 194 16.99 27.02 -8.22
N PRO A 195 17.85 27.97 -8.60
CA PRO A 195 19.20 28.04 -8.09
C PRO A 195 19.17 28.49 -6.61
N PHE A 196 19.94 27.79 -5.77
CA PHE A 196 20.26 28.20 -4.40
C PHE A 196 19.09 28.33 -3.42
N ALA A 197 18.51 27.19 -3.02
CA ALA A 197 17.92 27.07 -1.69
C ALA A 197 18.72 26.02 -0.91
N GLN A 198 19.22 26.41 0.27
CA GLN A 198 19.85 25.51 1.22
C GLN A 198 18.96 24.27 1.40
N GLN A 199 19.50 23.08 1.09
CA GLN A 199 18.83 21.78 1.22
C GLN A 199 18.36 21.57 2.67
N GLN A 200 17.15 22.03 2.97
CA GLN A 200 16.38 21.51 4.09
C GLN A 200 15.80 20.18 3.61
N THR A 201 16.40 19.07 4.06
CA THR A 201 15.82 17.74 3.97
C THR A 201 14.37 17.83 4.43
N ALA A 202 13.42 17.55 3.53
CA ALA A 202 12.02 17.48 3.89
C ALA A 202 11.86 16.51 5.08
N PRO A 203 11.08 16.87 6.12
CA PRO A 203 10.99 16.07 7.33
C PRO A 203 10.40 14.68 7.01
N CYS A 204 11.15 13.62 7.32
CA CYS A 204 10.69 12.23 7.27
C CYS A 204 10.31 11.78 8.68
N LYS A 205 9.06 11.35 8.89
CA LYS A 205 8.61 10.75 10.15
C LYS A 205 8.90 9.25 10.11
N THR A 206 9.67 8.74 11.07
CA THR A 206 10.03 7.32 11.12
C THR A 206 9.34 6.61 12.27
N TYR A 207 8.72 5.47 12.01
CA TYR A 207 8.06 4.61 12.99
C TYR A 207 8.62 3.20 12.89
N THR A 208 9.13 2.70 14.01
CA THR A 208 9.72 1.34 14.11
C THR A 208 8.94 0.45 15.07
N ALA A 209 8.59 0.96 16.25
CA ALA A 209 7.86 0.21 17.27
C ALA A 209 6.33 0.37 17.18
N CYS A 210 5.85 1.60 16.92
CA CYS A 210 4.42 1.91 16.90
C CYS A 210 4.02 2.45 15.53
N LEU A 211 3.44 1.60 14.68
CA LEU A 211 3.15 1.92 13.29
C LEU A 211 1.77 2.57 13.16
N PRO A 212 1.65 3.82 12.63
CA PRO A 212 0.35 4.42 12.36
C PRO A 212 -0.34 3.66 11.23
N ALA A 213 -1.53 3.13 11.47
CA ALA A 213 -2.22 2.27 10.52
C ALA A 213 -3.74 2.41 10.58
N GLU A 214 -4.42 2.15 9.47
CA GLU A 214 -5.87 2.00 9.44
C GLU A 214 -6.22 0.54 9.64
N LYS A 215 -7.07 0.20 10.62
CA LYS A 215 -7.44 -1.20 10.91
C LYS A 215 -8.95 -1.38 10.97
N ILE A 216 -9.41 -2.53 10.44
CA ILE A 216 -10.80 -2.97 10.57
C ILE A 216 -11.08 -3.27 12.05
N VAL A 217 -12.08 -2.61 12.61
CA VAL A 217 -12.49 -2.76 14.01
C VAL A 217 -13.66 -3.72 14.14
N ARG A 218 -14.62 -3.60 13.22
CA ARG A 218 -15.81 -4.45 13.18
C ARG A 218 -16.42 -4.38 11.79
N SER A 219 -17.28 -5.34 11.51
CA SER A 219 -18.18 -5.29 10.36
C SER A 219 -19.62 -5.50 10.79
N ARG A 220 -20.57 -4.95 10.05
CA ARG A 220 -22.00 -5.10 10.31
C ARG A 220 -22.84 -5.00 9.03
N GLY A 221 -23.96 -5.73 9.01
CA GLY A 221 -24.96 -5.61 7.96
C GLY A 221 -25.79 -4.33 8.05
N TYR A 222 -26.56 -4.06 7.01
CA TYR A 222 -27.55 -2.99 6.97
C TYR A 222 -28.81 -3.34 7.80
N ASN A 223 -29.58 -2.33 8.20
CA ASN A 223 -30.85 -2.52 8.91
C ASN A 223 -32.02 -2.76 7.96
N TYR A 224 -32.12 -1.92 6.92
CA TYR A 224 -33.08 -2.05 5.83
C TYR A 224 -32.49 -1.42 4.56
N PHE A 225 -33.13 -1.67 3.43
CA PHE A 225 -32.81 -1.05 2.16
C PHE A 225 -34.08 -0.60 1.45
N ASP A 226 -33.94 0.45 0.65
CA ASP A 226 -34.99 0.95 -0.23
C ASP A 226 -34.50 0.80 -1.68
N ALA A 227 -35.27 0.13 -2.53
CA ALA A 227 -34.93 -0.05 -3.94
C ALA A 227 -35.84 0.82 -4.81
N ASN A 228 -35.25 1.58 -5.73
CA ASN A 228 -35.95 2.45 -6.66
C ASN A 228 -35.30 2.38 -8.05
N GLY A 229 -35.89 1.60 -8.96
CA GLY A 229 -35.34 1.38 -10.29
C GLY A 229 -33.95 0.75 -10.23
N ASN A 230 -32.95 1.44 -10.78
CA ASN A 230 -31.55 1.00 -10.82
C ASN A 230 -30.72 1.52 -9.62
N GLU A 231 -31.38 2.00 -8.57
CA GLU A 231 -30.75 2.45 -7.35
C GLU A 231 -31.25 1.62 -6.16
N VAL A 232 -30.33 1.27 -5.26
CA VAL A 232 -30.69 0.71 -3.95
C VAL A 232 -29.92 1.44 -2.85
N SER A 233 -30.65 1.96 -1.88
CA SER A 233 -30.06 2.64 -0.72
C SER A 233 -30.11 1.73 0.50
N TYR A 234 -28.95 1.47 1.11
CA TYR A 234 -28.80 0.72 2.36
C TYR A 234 -28.63 1.66 3.55
N ASP A 235 -29.41 1.47 4.62
CA ASP A 235 -29.29 2.24 5.87
C ASP A 235 -28.66 1.37 6.97
N TYR A 236 -27.49 1.77 7.46
CA TYR A 236 -26.75 1.07 8.53
C TYR A 236 -27.10 1.57 9.94
N GLY A 237 -28.12 2.43 10.07
CA GLY A 237 -28.58 3.03 11.31
C GLY A 237 -27.61 4.08 11.83
N ARG A 238 -26.57 3.65 12.56
CA ARG A 238 -25.55 4.56 13.10
C ARG A 238 -24.51 4.85 12.03
N GLY A 239 -24.06 6.11 11.97
CA GLY A 239 -22.92 6.48 11.13
C GLY A 239 -21.65 5.70 11.50
N PHE A 240 -20.78 5.48 10.53
CA PHE A 240 -19.47 4.85 10.69
C PHE A 240 -18.42 5.54 9.83
N ARG A 241 -17.16 5.30 10.18
CA ARG A 241 -16.01 5.61 9.35
C ARG A 241 -15.44 4.30 8.83
N GLY A 242 -15.28 4.17 7.53
CA GLY A 242 -14.76 2.95 6.91
C GLY A 242 -15.20 2.79 5.47
N LEU A 243 -15.51 1.57 5.07
CA LEU A 243 -15.88 1.24 3.69
C LEU A 243 -17.13 0.35 3.64
N VAL A 244 -17.75 0.27 2.46
CA VAL A 244 -18.78 -0.72 2.17
C VAL A 244 -18.19 -1.81 1.29
N ARG A 245 -18.54 -3.05 1.63
CA ARG A 245 -18.19 -4.24 0.87
C ARG A 245 -19.49 -4.89 0.39
N LEU A 246 -19.56 -5.18 -0.91
CA LEU A 246 -20.69 -5.86 -1.52
C LEU A 246 -20.25 -7.26 -1.94
N ASN A 247 -21.03 -8.27 -1.55
CA ASN A 247 -20.93 -9.60 -2.16
C ASN A 247 -21.95 -9.67 -3.29
N LEU A 248 -21.46 -10.02 -4.47
CA LEU A 248 -22.17 -9.98 -5.74
C LEU A 248 -22.30 -11.39 -6.31
N ARG A 249 -23.48 -11.70 -6.82
CA ARG A 249 -23.76 -12.91 -7.61
C ARG A 249 -24.48 -12.52 -8.88
N GLU A 250 -24.23 -13.26 -9.96
CA GLU A 250 -24.82 -12.98 -11.28
C GLU A 250 -24.55 -11.55 -11.82
N ALA A 251 -23.49 -10.90 -11.35
CA ALA A 251 -22.93 -9.73 -12.00
C ALA A 251 -22.39 -10.13 -13.37
N ARG A 252 -22.51 -9.27 -14.38
CA ARG A 252 -21.93 -9.56 -15.69
C ARG A 252 -20.49 -9.11 -15.71
N TRP A 253 -19.65 -9.83 -16.45
CA TRP A 253 -18.30 -9.37 -16.74
C TRP A 253 -18.34 -7.98 -17.40
N GLY A 254 -17.63 -7.01 -16.81
CA GLY A 254 -17.58 -5.62 -17.28
C GLY A 254 -18.71 -4.71 -16.77
N GLU A 255 -19.70 -5.25 -16.04
CA GLU A 255 -20.78 -4.47 -15.42
C GLU A 255 -20.23 -3.45 -14.42
N GLN A 256 -20.76 -2.23 -14.44
CA GLN A 256 -20.32 -1.15 -13.56
C GLN A 256 -21.27 -0.99 -12.38
N ILE A 257 -20.70 -0.94 -11.17
CA ILE A 257 -21.40 -0.64 -9.92
C ILE A 257 -20.70 0.54 -9.25
N GLU A 258 -21.48 1.53 -8.82
CA GLU A 258 -20.98 2.66 -8.05
C GLU A 258 -21.59 2.66 -6.65
N THR A 259 -20.77 2.84 -5.62
CA THR A 259 -21.22 2.87 -4.23
C THR A 259 -20.23 3.60 -3.35
N ALA A 260 -20.71 4.50 -2.48
CA ALA A 260 -19.91 5.03 -1.38
C ALA A 260 -18.52 5.62 -1.78
N GLY A 261 -18.42 6.18 -2.99
CA GLY A 261 -17.16 6.70 -3.56
C GLY A 261 -16.25 5.65 -4.22
N LEU A 262 -16.78 4.47 -4.52
CA LEU A 262 -16.16 3.41 -5.32
C LEU A 262 -16.87 3.31 -6.68
N ARG A 263 -16.10 3.25 -7.77
CA ARG A 263 -16.52 2.78 -9.10
C ARG A 263 -15.92 1.41 -9.36
N TYR A 264 -16.74 0.37 -9.43
CA TYR A 264 -16.30 -1.01 -9.53
C TYR A 264 -16.70 -1.65 -10.86
N THR A 265 -15.75 -2.25 -11.57
CA THR A 265 -16.01 -3.08 -12.75
C THR A 265 -16.04 -4.55 -12.36
N CYS A 266 -17.17 -5.20 -12.61
CA CYS A 266 -17.39 -6.59 -12.23
C CYS A 266 -16.60 -7.58 -13.10
N ASN A 267 -16.19 -8.69 -12.51
CA ASN A 267 -15.50 -9.82 -13.10
C ASN A 267 -16.46 -10.95 -13.50
N GLY A 268 -17.70 -10.94 -12.98
CA GLY A 268 -18.74 -11.89 -13.33
C GLY A 268 -18.51 -13.30 -12.79
N GLN A 269 -17.65 -13.46 -11.79
CA GLN A 269 -17.54 -14.69 -11.01
C GLN A 269 -18.79 -14.88 -10.14
N MET A 270 -19.03 -16.13 -9.74
CA MET A 270 -20.22 -16.50 -8.97
C MET A 270 -20.25 -15.83 -7.58
N ASP A 271 -19.11 -15.75 -6.91
CA ASP A 271 -18.95 -15.15 -5.58
C ASP A 271 -17.96 -13.99 -5.65
N GLU A 272 -18.38 -12.91 -6.31
CA GLU A 272 -17.57 -11.71 -6.51
C GLU A 272 -17.70 -10.75 -5.32
N GLN A 273 -16.61 -10.05 -4.97
CA GLN A 273 -16.62 -9.06 -3.90
C GLN A 273 -16.15 -7.70 -4.40
N ALA A 274 -17.06 -6.72 -4.38
CA ALA A 274 -16.74 -5.32 -4.67
C ALA A 274 -16.40 -4.59 -3.36
N SER A 275 -15.16 -4.09 -3.28
CA SER A 275 -14.68 -3.36 -2.11
C SER A 275 -13.59 -2.36 -2.50
N PRO A 276 -13.53 -1.18 -1.85
CA PRO A 276 -12.42 -0.25 -2.00
C PRO A 276 -11.06 -0.87 -1.63
N VAL A 277 -9.99 -0.41 -2.28
CA VAL A 277 -8.62 -0.84 -1.95
C VAL A 277 -8.07 0.04 -0.82
N PHE A 278 -8.14 1.36 -0.96
CA PHE A 278 -7.66 2.34 0.02
C PHE A 278 -8.74 3.32 0.48
N ALA A 279 -9.81 3.52 -0.29
CA ALA A 279 -10.80 4.53 0.08
C ALA A 279 -11.58 4.14 1.35
N ILE A 280 -11.62 5.10 2.29
CA ILE A 280 -12.42 5.07 3.50
C ILE A 280 -13.12 6.41 3.65
N GLY A 281 -14.33 6.41 4.19
CA GLY A 281 -15.13 7.62 4.35
C GLY A 281 -16.09 7.54 5.52
N TYR A 282 -16.74 8.67 5.83
CA TYR A 282 -17.82 8.73 6.81
C TYR A 282 -19.15 8.51 6.11
N GLN A 283 -19.89 7.49 6.56
CA GLN A 283 -21.08 7.01 5.88
C GLN A 283 -22.16 6.63 6.91
N ARG A 284 -23.41 6.58 6.47
CA ARG A 284 -24.55 6.08 7.27
C ARG A 284 -25.56 5.38 6.39
N ARG A 285 -26.01 6.09 5.37
CA ARG A 285 -26.81 5.57 4.27
C ARG A 285 -25.93 5.55 3.04
N VAL A 286 -25.95 4.44 2.31
CA VAL A 286 -25.13 4.23 1.12
C VAL A 286 -26.04 3.83 -0.02
N THR A 287 -26.01 4.63 -1.07
CA THR A 287 -26.64 4.30 -2.34
C THR A 287 -25.67 3.48 -3.18
N VAL A 288 -26.18 2.38 -3.73
CA VAL A 288 -25.56 1.61 -4.80
C VAL A 288 -26.34 1.88 -6.08
N THR A 289 -25.64 2.28 -7.13
CA THR A 289 -26.15 2.40 -8.49
C THR A 289 -25.32 1.52 -9.41
N GLY A 290 -25.80 1.30 -10.63
CA GLY A 290 -24.99 0.68 -11.66
C GLY A 290 -25.50 0.99 -13.05
N ASP A 291 -24.88 0.36 -14.04
CA ASP A 291 -25.26 0.53 -15.43
C ASP A 291 -26.61 -0.15 -15.76
N ARG A 292 -26.93 -0.30 -17.06
CA ARG A 292 -28.19 -0.91 -17.52
C ARG A 292 -28.36 -2.39 -17.12
N TYR A 293 -27.30 -3.07 -16.69
CA TYR A 293 -27.32 -4.47 -16.28
C TYR A 293 -27.52 -4.66 -14.79
N PHE A 294 -27.33 -3.59 -14.02
CA PHE A 294 -27.47 -3.61 -12.57
C PHE A 294 -28.87 -4.03 -12.14
N ARG A 295 -28.91 -4.99 -11.23
CA ARG A 295 -30.11 -5.48 -10.56
C ARG A 295 -29.80 -5.59 -9.08
N ARG A 296 -30.65 -5.02 -8.23
CA ARG A 296 -30.51 -5.10 -6.78
C ARG A 296 -30.27 -6.53 -6.27
N ASP A 297 -30.91 -7.53 -6.89
CA ASP A 297 -30.83 -8.93 -6.46
C ASP A 297 -29.44 -9.57 -6.70
N GLN A 298 -28.55 -8.92 -7.45
CA GLN A 298 -27.15 -9.34 -7.55
C GLN A 298 -26.40 -9.13 -6.23
N ILE A 299 -26.84 -8.19 -5.39
CA ILE A 299 -26.21 -7.91 -4.10
C ILE A 299 -26.77 -8.89 -3.07
N THR A 300 -25.99 -9.92 -2.74
CA THR A 300 -26.37 -10.89 -1.70
C THR A 300 -26.03 -10.40 -0.31
N GLU A 301 -25.02 -9.54 -0.18
CA GLU A 301 -24.62 -8.93 1.08
C GLU A 301 -24.09 -7.52 0.85
N ALA A 302 -24.47 -6.60 1.74
CA ALA A 302 -23.92 -5.26 1.81
C ALA A 302 -23.46 -4.99 3.25
N GLU A 303 -22.15 -5.00 3.44
CA GLU A 303 -21.51 -4.94 4.75
C GLU A 303 -20.82 -3.58 4.93
N ALA A 304 -21.12 -2.92 6.05
CA ALA A 304 -20.35 -1.79 6.54
C ALA A 304 -19.15 -2.30 7.33
N VAL A 305 -17.95 -1.95 6.90
CA VAL A 305 -16.69 -2.30 7.55
C VAL A 305 -16.14 -1.05 8.24
N ASP A 306 -16.22 -1.02 9.57
CA ASP A 306 -15.74 0.10 10.38
C ASP A 306 -14.20 0.04 10.48
N VAL A 307 -13.55 1.17 10.21
CA VAL A 307 -12.11 1.33 10.19
C VAL A 307 -11.70 2.48 11.10
N ALA A 308 -10.73 2.21 11.99
CA ALA A 308 -10.18 3.21 12.88
C ALA A 308 -8.67 3.36 12.71
N PRO A 309 -8.14 4.59 12.86
CA PRO A 309 -6.72 4.80 12.95
C PRO A 309 -6.22 4.24 14.30
N ILE A 310 -5.17 3.43 14.25
CA ILE A 310 -4.52 2.86 15.42
C ILE A 310 -3.01 2.93 15.30
N PHE A 311 -2.32 2.74 16.41
CA PHE A 311 -0.89 2.43 16.41
C PHE A 311 -0.73 0.93 16.64
N ILE A 312 -0.15 0.23 15.67
CA ILE A 312 0.17 -1.19 15.78
C ILE A 312 1.53 -1.33 16.45
N ASP A 313 1.57 -2.06 17.56
CA ASP A 313 2.83 -2.47 18.18
C ASP A 313 3.50 -3.54 17.30
N ASN A 314 4.71 -3.21 16.84
CA ASN A 314 5.53 -4.02 15.96
C ASN A 314 6.66 -4.75 16.73
N THR A 315 6.63 -4.72 18.08
CA THR A 315 7.66 -5.36 18.92
C THR A 315 7.30 -6.79 19.36
N PHE A 316 6.09 -7.28 19.04
CA PHE A 316 5.55 -8.57 19.50
C PHE A 316 4.87 -9.43 18.40
N GLN A 317 5.25 -9.28 17.13
CA GLN A 317 4.71 -10.14 16.05
C GLN A 317 5.54 -11.41 15.83
#